data_AF-E9DX18-F1
#
_entry.id   AF-E9DX18-F1
#
_cell.length_a   1.000
_cell.length_b   1.000
_cell.length_c   1.000
_cell.angle_alpha   90.00
_cell.angle_beta   90.00
_cell.angle_gamma   90.00
#
_symmetry.space_group_name_H-M   'P 1'
#
loop_
_entity.id
_entity.type
_entity.pdbx_description
1 polymer ?
#
loop_
_entity_poly.entity_id
_entity_poly.type
_entity_poly.pdbx_seq_one_letter_code
_entity_poly.pdbx_strand_id
1 'polypeptide(L)'
;MKTTTLATLAGLLATVAAYPVSDRLWARACTPGALMCNGTTQFALCVAADSTPDWMKVSEGTQCICSGSECSIKAMDGASGSAGASGASPTASASVPENSSAPAPATSEAVLTSAPPAPDSPIPSSPVAAPAPTSMPSSATAPVPSGPAPVPSSGPAPIPSSALAPVPSSAPAPAPSSGPAPSSGSAPAPSGSVPYKLFLGDGSPAQGWPEESQWLSFDALWSVNLPAIKSSCGQFNQPLNSEQEVADLKSAIQSVAQSGEVDPRFVLATVMQESNGCVRVGSTANGLANPGLMQSHEGPHSCAGKTPCPKDEIEGMIKDGTLGTPTGDGLKQLLAKSGTGASRVYKASRMYNSGSIAASGLLENGNSATPCYATDIANRLVGWYQSVSPCPLKRAS
;
A
#
# COMPACT_ATOMS: atom_id res chain seq x y z
N MET A 1 23.89 -20.18 82.10
CA MET A 1 24.83 -19.30 81.38
C MET A 1 24.21 -18.94 80.03
N LYS A 2 24.34 -17.66 79.64
CA LYS A 2 24.09 -17.06 78.31
C LYS A 2 22.60 -16.82 77.97
N THR A 3 22.05 -15.66 78.33
CA THR A 3 22.13 -14.28 77.75
C THR A 3 21.06 -14.02 76.68
N THR A 4 20.08 -13.22 77.10
CA THR A 4 19.08 -12.50 76.33
C THR A 4 19.72 -11.33 75.57
N THR A 5 19.38 -11.14 74.29
CA THR A 5 19.68 -9.88 73.58
C THR A 5 18.53 -9.51 72.63
N LEU A 6 17.93 -8.34 72.90
CA LEU A 6 17.07 -7.53 72.02
C LEU A 6 17.95 -6.67 71.10
N ALA A 7 17.57 -6.50 69.83
CA ALA A 7 17.91 -5.33 68.99
C ALA A 7 17.10 -5.36 67.68
N THR A 8 16.00 -4.60 67.61
CA THR A 8 15.84 -3.33 66.86
C THR A 8 15.77 -3.43 65.33
N LEU A 9 14.56 -3.19 64.84
CA LEU A 9 14.19 -2.86 63.46
C LEU A 9 14.75 -1.46 63.12
N ALA A 10 15.55 -1.34 62.06
CA ALA A 10 15.97 -0.05 61.50
C ALA A 10 15.72 -0.06 59.99
N GLY A 11 14.95 0.94 59.53
CA GLY A 11 14.49 1.06 58.15
C GLY A 11 15.59 1.39 57.15
N LEU A 12 15.39 0.93 55.92
CA LEU A 12 16.15 1.35 54.75
C LEU A 12 15.91 2.84 54.47
N LEU A 13 16.94 3.66 54.62
CA LEU A 13 17.08 4.92 53.90
C LEU A 13 18.08 4.69 52.76
N ALA A 14 17.58 4.55 51.53
CA ALA A 14 18.42 4.60 50.34
C ALA A 14 18.78 6.07 50.08
N THR A 15 20.02 6.43 50.38
CA THR A 15 20.62 7.71 49.99
C THR A 15 20.74 7.77 48.47
N VAL A 16 20.01 8.70 47.83
CA VAL A 16 20.18 9.04 46.42
C VAL A 16 21.52 9.75 46.28
N ALA A 17 22.54 9.04 45.82
CA ALA A 17 23.77 9.66 45.35
C ALA A 17 23.45 10.44 44.07
N ALA A 18 23.63 11.76 44.10
CA ALA A 18 23.61 12.59 42.91
C ALA A 18 24.81 12.23 42.03
N TYR A 19 24.56 11.57 40.90
CA TYR A 19 25.58 11.28 39.90
C TYR A 19 25.90 12.56 39.10
N PRO A 20 27.18 12.80 38.76
CA PRO A 20 27.57 13.95 37.96
C PRO A 20 26.98 13.84 36.54
N VAL A 21 26.41 14.95 36.07
CA VAL A 21 25.94 15.15 34.70
C VAL A 21 27.13 14.95 33.76
N SER A 22 27.19 13.78 33.14
CA SER A 22 28.20 13.41 32.16
C SER A 22 27.54 13.43 30.79
N ASP A 23 28.12 14.17 29.84
CA ASP A 23 27.67 14.41 28.45
C ASP A 23 27.62 13.18 27.53
N ARG A 24 27.41 11.99 28.11
CA ARG A 24 27.15 10.76 27.39
C ARG A 24 26.22 9.89 28.21
N LEU A 25 24.92 10.08 28.06
CA LEU A 25 23.94 9.05 28.43
C LEU A 25 23.84 8.07 27.26
N TRP A 26 24.55 6.96 27.42
CA TRP A 26 24.70 5.92 26.41
C TRP A 26 23.38 5.15 26.24
N ALA A 27 23.12 4.74 25.01
CA ALA A 27 22.01 3.89 24.57
C ALA A 27 21.97 2.47 25.22
N ARG A 28 22.78 2.17 26.24
CA ARG A 28 23.06 0.81 26.77
C ARG A 28 21.89 0.03 27.34
N ALA A 29 20.68 0.58 27.35
CA ALA A 29 19.47 -0.12 27.75
C ALA A 29 18.22 0.40 27.02
N CYS A 30 18.37 0.94 25.80
CA CYS A 30 17.19 1.31 25.02
C CYS A 30 16.57 0.07 24.36
N THR A 31 15.24 -0.03 24.41
CA THR A 31 14.49 -1.05 23.69
C THR A 31 14.56 -0.73 22.20
N PRO A 32 14.99 -1.65 21.31
CA PRO A 32 14.94 -1.42 19.88
C PRO A 32 13.55 -0.95 19.43
N GLY A 33 13.51 0.17 18.70
CA GLY A 33 12.29 0.87 18.29
C GLY A 33 11.83 1.98 19.24
N ALA A 34 12.39 2.10 20.44
CA ALA A 34 12.07 3.19 21.35
C ALA A 34 12.68 4.51 20.88
N LEU A 35 11.91 5.58 21.04
CA LEU A 35 12.38 6.94 20.79
C LEU A 35 13.28 7.39 21.95
N MET A 36 14.37 8.09 21.62
CA MET A 36 15.32 8.66 22.57
C MET A 36 15.41 10.16 22.33
N CYS A 37 15.49 10.97 23.38
CA CYS A 37 15.65 12.42 23.27
C CYS A 37 17.09 12.84 23.60
N ASN A 38 17.64 13.77 22.82
CA ASN A 38 18.85 14.53 23.17
C ASN A 38 18.43 16.00 23.36
N GLY A 39 18.17 16.36 24.62
CA GLY A 39 17.45 17.59 24.93
C GLY A 39 16.03 17.59 24.35
N THR A 40 15.45 18.77 24.19
CA THR A 40 14.07 18.93 23.67
C THR A 40 14.00 19.04 22.15
N THR A 41 15.13 19.28 21.49
CA THR A 41 15.18 19.65 20.06
C THR A 41 15.65 18.53 19.16
N GLN A 42 16.14 17.43 19.71
CA GLN A 42 16.63 16.29 18.93
C GLN A 42 16.09 14.98 19.46
N PHE A 43 15.87 14.04 18.55
CA PHE A 43 15.44 12.68 18.83
C PHE A 43 16.18 11.68 17.95
N ALA A 44 16.23 10.43 18.40
CA ALA A 44 16.75 9.30 17.64
C ALA A 44 15.89 8.06 17.91
N LEU A 45 15.96 7.07 17.03
CA LEU A 45 15.37 5.75 17.27
C LEU A 45 16.46 4.81 17.77
N CYS A 46 16.20 4.11 18.85
CA CYS A 46 17.06 3.03 19.31
C CYS A 46 17.01 1.88 18.30
N VAL A 47 18.14 1.52 17.69
CA VAL A 47 18.21 0.36 16.78
C VAL A 47 18.74 -0.87 17.51
N ALA A 48 19.69 -0.67 18.44
CA ALA A 48 20.20 -1.69 19.36
C ALA A 48 20.80 -1.02 20.60
N ALA A 49 20.88 -1.77 21.72
CA ALA A 49 21.36 -1.26 23.01
C ALA A 49 22.79 -0.67 22.96
N ASP A 50 23.65 -1.09 22.03
CA ASP A 50 25.01 -0.55 21.90
C ASP A 50 25.23 0.25 20.61
N SER A 51 24.15 0.65 19.92
CA SER A 51 24.24 1.45 18.69
C SER A 51 24.49 2.94 18.97
N THR A 52 25.28 3.59 18.12
CA THR A 52 25.41 5.05 18.11
C THR A 52 24.13 5.65 17.52
N PRO A 53 23.38 6.47 18.26
CA PRO A 53 22.14 7.06 17.77
C PRO A 53 22.42 8.09 16.66
N ASP A 54 21.61 8.05 15.61
CA ASP A 54 21.58 9.10 14.59
C ASP A 54 20.53 10.16 15.00
N TRP A 55 21.00 11.36 15.35
CA TRP A 55 20.16 12.41 15.93
C TRP A 55 19.49 13.26 14.86
N MET A 56 18.17 13.30 14.89
CA MET A 56 17.32 14.13 14.04
C MET A 56 16.75 15.31 14.83
N LYS A 57 16.51 16.45 14.16
CA LYS A 57 15.82 17.59 14.78
C LYS A 57 14.31 17.33 14.83
N VAL A 58 13.67 17.75 15.91
CA VAL A 58 12.20 17.82 15.99
C VAL A 58 11.67 18.92 15.07
N SER A 59 10.42 18.78 14.62
CA SER A 59 9.76 19.78 13.78
C SER A 59 9.48 21.07 14.58
N GLU A 60 9.39 22.21 13.87
CA GLU A 60 9.03 23.49 14.47
C GLU A 60 7.68 23.38 15.23
N GLY A 61 7.61 23.96 16.43
CA GLY A 61 6.44 23.85 17.30
C GLY A 61 6.32 22.53 18.08
N THR A 62 7.30 21.62 17.98
CA THR A 62 7.32 20.36 18.74
C THR A 62 8.58 20.20 19.58
N GLN A 63 8.53 19.37 20.61
CA GLN A 63 9.65 19.01 21.48
C GLN A 63 9.66 17.52 21.82
N CYS A 64 10.86 16.96 21.91
CA CYS A 64 11.10 15.62 22.43
C CYS A 64 11.05 15.64 23.97
N ILE A 65 10.22 14.79 24.57
CA ILE A 65 10.05 14.68 26.02
C ILE A 65 10.07 13.21 26.43
N CYS A 66 10.86 12.87 27.46
CA CYS A 66 10.87 11.55 28.07
C CYS A 66 10.16 11.56 29.44
N SER A 67 9.39 10.51 29.72
CA SER A 67 8.84 10.18 31.04
C SER A 67 9.29 8.77 31.40
N GLY A 68 10.24 8.67 32.34
CA GLY A 68 10.91 7.40 32.62
C GLY A 68 11.72 6.91 31.42
N SER A 69 11.47 5.67 30.97
CA SER A 69 12.14 5.06 29.81
C SER A 69 11.42 5.30 28.48
N GLU A 70 10.27 5.99 28.49
CA GLU A 70 9.46 6.24 27.30
C GLU A 70 9.58 7.69 26.86
N CYS A 71 9.88 7.93 25.57
CA CYS A 71 10.00 9.26 25.01
C CYS A 71 8.99 9.48 23.87
N SER A 72 8.54 10.73 23.73
CA SER A 72 7.55 11.14 22.73
C SER A 72 7.86 12.54 22.19
N ILE A 73 7.44 12.81 20.95
CA ILE A 73 7.44 14.17 20.39
C ILE A 73 6.08 14.81 20.68
N LYS A 74 6.06 15.93 21.38
CA LYS A 74 4.84 16.66 21.74
C LYS A 74 4.85 18.06 21.15
N ALA A 75 3.68 18.59 20.82
CA ALA A 75 3.54 20.01 20.51
C ALA A 75 3.87 20.85 21.77
N MET A 76 4.50 22.00 21.58
CA MET A 76 4.70 22.95 22.66
C MET A 76 3.37 23.66 22.97
N ASP A 77 2.89 23.57 24.21
CA ASP A 77 1.69 24.28 24.65
C ASP A 77 1.94 25.80 24.54
N GLY A 78 1.31 26.42 23.54
CA GLY A 78 1.53 27.81 23.14
C GLY A 78 1.37 28.08 21.64
N ALA A 79 1.32 27.04 20.80
CA ALA A 79 1.04 27.18 19.37
C ALA A 79 -0.45 26.97 19.04
N SER A 80 -1.30 27.95 19.37
CA SER A 80 -2.66 28.11 18.84
C SER A 80 -2.95 29.60 18.76
N GLY A 81 -3.35 30.26 17.67
CA GLY A 81 -3.56 29.95 16.25
C GLY A 81 -3.62 31.32 15.54
N SER A 82 -3.84 31.41 14.22
CA SER A 82 -5.17 31.76 13.73
C SER A 82 -5.20 31.77 12.19
N ALA A 83 -6.08 30.95 11.62
CA ALA A 83 -6.79 31.31 10.41
C ALA A 83 -8.01 32.14 10.83
N GLY A 84 -8.15 33.35 10.28
CA GLY A 84 -9.32 34.21 10.50
C GLY A 84 -9.74 34.87 9.20
N ALA A 85 -10.88 34.42 8.65
CA ALA A 85 -11.62 35.13 7.63
C ALA A 85 -12.76 35.92 8.31
N SER A 86 -12.87 37.22 8.01
CA SER A 86 -14.12 38.01 7.87
C SER A 86 -13.80 39.50 7.81
N GLY A 87 -14.45 40.22 6.90
CA GLY A 87 -14.16 41.61 6.57
C GLY A 87 -14.82 42.69 7.43
N ALA A 88 -14.77 43.90 6.84
CA ALA A 88 -15.32 45.20 7.24
C ALA A 88 -14.34 46.15 7.96
N SER A 89 -14.12 47.31 7.31
CA SER A 89 -13.34 48.49 7.72
C SER A 89 -13.84 49.14 9.02
N PRO A 90 -13.03 50.05 9.61
CA PRO A 90 -13.32 51.47 9.43
C PRO A 90 -12.10 52.41 9.21
N THR A 91 -12.38 53.44 8.41
CA THR A 91 -11.97 54.87 8.38
C THR A 91 -10.74 55.45 9.14
N ALA A 92 -9.98 56.26 8.36
CA ALA A 92 -9.34 57.58 8.63
C ALA A 92 -8.15 57.63 9.63
N SER A 93 -7.06 58.40 9.44
CA SER A 93 -6.80 59.60 8.62
C SER A 93 -5.29 59.91 8.55
N ALA A 94 -4.88 60.57 7.44
CA ALA A 94 -3.75 61.52 7.29
C ALA A 94 -2.29 60.94 7.34
N SER A 95 -1.29 61.33 6.52
CA SER A 95 -1.08 62.50 5.65
C SER A 95 -0.04 62.19 4.55
N VAL A 96 -0.11 62.91 3.43
CA VAL A 96 0.86 62.96 2.31
C VAL A 96 1.96 64.01 2.63
N PRO A 97 3.16 63.90 2.03
CA PRO A 97 3.52 64.91 1.02
C PRO A 97 4.16 64.36 -0.27
N GLU A 98 3.89 65.05 -1.38
CA GLU A 98 4.53 65.00 -2.71
C GLU A 98 6.02 65.41 -2.63
N ASN A 99 6.95 65.15 -3.57
CA ASN A 99 6.89 65.34 -5.03
C ASN A 99 8.15 64.78 -5.73
N SER A 100 8.02 64.53 -7.05
CA SER A 100 9.02 64.66 -8.13
C SER A 100 10.01 63.55 -8.54
N SER A 101 9.75 63.05 -9.76
CA SER A 101 10.68 62.87 -10.91
C SER A 101 11.09 61.45 -11.36
N ALA A 102 10.76 61.18 -12.63
CA ALA A 102 11.06 60.03 -13.52
C ALA A 102 12.58 59.80 -13.77
N PRO A 103 13.08 58.81 -14.56
CA PRO A 103 12.40 57.96 -15.56
C PRO A 103 12.82 56.46 -15.62
N ALA A 104 12.14 55.72 -16.51
CA ALA A 104 12.44 54.33 -16.89
C ALA A 104 13.75 54.19 -17.71
N PRO A 105 14.34 52.99 -17.73
CA PRO A 105 14.74 52.34 -18.98
C PRO A 105 14.26 50.86 -19.01
N ALA A 106 13.68 50.38 -20.11
CA ALA A 106 14.29 49.90 -21.35
C ALA A 106 14.73 48.41 -21.29
N THR A 107 14.13 47.68 -22.21
CA THR A 107 14.29 46.28 -22.60
C THR A 107 15.72 45.92 -23.02
N SER A 108 16.12 44.67 -22.82
CA SER A 108 17.16 44.03 -23.64
C SER A 108 16.83 42.56 -23.86
N GLU A 109 16.60 42.25 -25.13
CA GLU A 109 16.57 40.92 -25.71
C GLU A 109 17.94 40.24 -25.53
N ALA A 110 17.93 38.93 -25.29
CA ALA A 110 19.12 38.09 -25.43
C ALA A 110 18.88 37.05 -26.53
N VAL A 111 19.79 37.09 -27.49
CA VAL A 111 19.80 36.42 -28.79
C VAL A 111 20.29 34.97 -28.67
N LEU A 112 19.74 34.14 -29.56
CA LEU A 112 20.15 32.77 -29.91
C LEU A 112 21.66 32.61 -30.15
N THR A 113 22.30 31.59 -29.57
CA THR A 113 23.43 30.91 -30.22
C THR A 113 23.47 29.41 -29.87
N SER A 114 23.35 28.60 -30.92
CA SER A 114 24.19 27.44 -31.28
C SER A 114 24.36 26.25 -30.32
N ALA A 115 23.73 25.14 -30.70
CA ALA A 115 23.99 23.78 -30.24
C ALA A 115 25.37 23.23 -30.67
N PRO A 116 26.00 22.33 -29.91
CA PRO A 116 27.18 21.58 -30.35
C PRO A 116 26.81 20.27 -31.11
N PRO A 117 27.64 19.84 -32.06
CA PRO A 117 27.36 18.73 -32.97
C PRO A 117 27.62 17.33 -32.37
N ALA A 118 26.90 16.34 -32.91
CA ALA A 118 27.08 14.92 -32.66
C ALA A 118 28.42 14.40 -33.22
N PRO A 119 29.03 13.38 -32.59
CA PRO A 119 30.08 12.60 -33.24
C PRO A 119 29.49 11.44 -34.05
N ASP A 120 29.67 11.51 -35.37
CA ASP A 120 29.59 10.40 -36.32
C ASP A 120 30.88 9.57 -36.28
N SER A 121 30.76 8.25 -36.55
CA SER A 121 31.78 7.29 -37.07
C SER A 121 31.86 5.97 -36.27
N PRO A 122 32.19 4.83 -36.92
CA PRO A 122 31.22 3.76 -37.15
C PRO A 122 31.61 2.46 -36.43
N ILE A 123 30.64 1.61 -36.09
CA ILE A 123 30.92 0.26 -35.60
C ILE A 123 30.49 -0.75 -36.69
N PRO A 124 31.38 -1.67 -37.11
CA PRO A 124 31.16 -2.53 -38.26
C PRO A 124 30.04 -3.55 -38.02
N SER A 125 29.17 -3.67 -39.01
CA SER A 125 28.24 -4.79 -39.13
C SER A 125 29.01 -6.07 -39.41
N SER A 126 28.74 -7.12 -38.63
CA SER A 126 29.02 -8.49 -39.03
C SER A 126 27.85 -9.39 -38.64
N PRO A 127 27.52 -10.37 -39.49
CA PRO A 127 26.15 -10.83 -39.66
C PRO A 127 25.71 -11.86 -38.63
N VAL A 128 24.40 -11.83 -38.39
CA VAL A 128 23.60 -12.87 -37.73
C VAL A 128 23.81 -14.21 -38.45
N ALA A 129 24.38 -15.19 -37.75
CA ALA A 129 24.33 -16.58 -38.16
C ALA A 129 23.08 -17.24 -37.57
N ALA A 130 22.03 -17.36 -38.39
CA ALA A 130 20.91 -18.24 -38.13
C ALA A 130 21.36 -19.70 -38.30
N PRO A 131 21.03 -20.63 -37.38
CA PRO A 131 21.02 -22.04 -37.72
C PRO A 131 19.75 -22.37 -38.52
N ALA A 132 19.99 -23.03 -39.65
CA ALA A 132 19.09 -23.47 -40.70
C ALA A 132 17.95 -24.41 -40.21
N PRO A 133 16.86 -24.55 -41.00
CA PRO A 133 15.67 -25.32 -40.62
C PRO A 133 15.95 -26.83 -40.69
N THR A 134 15.63 -27.55 -39.63
CA THR A 134 15.58 -29.01 -39.67
C THR A 134 14.29 -29.47 -40.34
N SER A 135 14.50 -30.17 -41.44
CA SER A 135 13.55 -30.87 -42.29
C SER A 135 12.66 -31.87 -41.55
N MET A 136 11.40 -31.93 -41.98
CA MET A 136 10.40 -32.93 -41.62
C MET A 136 10.88 -34.39 -41.79
N PRO A 137 10.12 -35.33 -41.22
CA PRO A 137 9.55 -36.37 -42.06
C PRO A 137 8.02 -36.29 -42.10
N SER A 138 7.49 -36.38 -43.32
CA SER A 138 6.08 -36.58 -43.62
C SER A 138 5.64 -38.04 -43.41
N SER A 139 4.32 -38.19 -43.26
CA SER A 139 3.47 -39.35 -43.55
C SER A 139 3.08 -40.26 -42.39
N ALA A 140 1.87 -40.04 -41.88
CA ALA A 140 0.83 -41.06 -41.87
C ALA A 140 -0.55 -40.39 -41.86
N THR A 141 -1.24 -40.48 -42.98
CA THR A 141 -2.64 -40.10 -43.21
C THR A 141 -3.58 -41.04 -42.44
N ALA A 142 -4.46 -40.49 -41.62
CA ALA A 142 -5.67 -41.18 -41.13
C ALA A 142 -6.90 -40.50 -41.77
N PRO A 143 -7.91 -41.27 -42.22
CA PRO A 143 -8.96 -40.76 -43.09
C PRO A 143 -10.00 -39.93 -42.33
N VAL A 144 -10.40 -38.82 -42.96
CA VAL A 144 -11.60 -38.05 -42.62
C VAL A 144 -12.82 -38.78 -43.19
N PRO A 145 -13.84 -39.15 -42.41
CA PRO A 145 -15.13 -39.51 -42.98
C PRO A 145 -15.92 -38.23 -43.26
N SER A 146 -16.14 -37.97 -44.56
CA SER A 146 -17.17 -37.06 -45.03
C SER A 146 -18.55 -37.71 -44.90
N GLY A 147 -19.48 -37.02 -44.24
CA GLY A 147 -20.90 -37.37 -44.25
C GLY A 147 -21.70 -36.46 -43.32
N PRO A 148 -22.79 -35.82 -43.79
CA PRO A 148 -23.63 -35.00 -42.92
C PRO A 148 -24.48 -35.91 -42.01
N ALA A 149 -24.40 -35.69 -40.70
CA ALA A 149 -25.29 -36.36 -39.75
C ALA A 149 -26.71 -35.75 -39.83
N PRO A 150 -27.79 -36.56 -39.74
CA PRO A 150 -29.15 -36.10 -39.91
C PRO A 150 -29.64 -35.32 -38.69
N VAL A 151 -30.32 -34.21 -38.94
CA VAL A 151 -31.11 -33.47 -37.96
C VAL A 151 -32.34 -34.30 -37.54
N PRO A 152 -32.56 -34.59 -36.25
CA PRO A 152 -33.85 -35.12 -35.81
C PRO A 152 -34.84 -33.95 -35.69
N SER A 153 -35.90 -34.03 -36.49
CA SER A 153 -37.07 -33.18 -36.41
C SER A 153 -37.93 -33.62 -35.23
N SER A 154 -37.93 -32.85 -34.15
CA SER A 154 -38.82 -33.06 -33.00
C SER A 154 -40.11 -32.28 -33.22
N GLY A 155 -41.16 -33.00 -33.63
CA GLY A 155 -42.53 -32.48 -33.61
C GLY A 155 -43.05 -32.24 -32.18
N PRO A 156 -44.18 -31.53 -32.01
CA PRO A 156 -44.69 -31.17 -30.69
C PRO A 156 -45.28 -32.39 -29.96
N ALA A 157 -44.84 -32.63 -28.73
CA ALA A 157 -45.44 -33.63 -27.83
C ALA A 157 -46.71 -33.07 -27.14
N PRO A 158 -47.69 -33.93 -26.78
CA PRO A 158 -49.02 -33.51 -26.35
C PRO A 158 -49.09 -33.08 -24.88
N ILE A 159 -50.08 -32.23 -24.58
CA ILE A 159 -50.45 -31.76 -23.25
C ILE A 159 -51.37 -32.79 -22.58
N PRO A 160 -51.10 -33.24 -21.34
CA PRO A 160 -52.13 -33.82 -20.49
C PRO A 160 -52.63 -32.80 -19.46
N SER A 161 -53.95 -32.68 -19.39
CA SER A 161 -54.69 -31.87 -18.44
C SER A 161 -55.03 -32.67 -17.17
N SER A 162 -54.89 -32.03 -16.01
CA SER A 162 -55.62 -32.20 -14.75
C SER A 162 -55.80 -33.58 -14.09
N ALA A 163 -55.18 -33.74 -12.92
CA ALA A 163 -55.81 -34.37 -11.76
C ALA A 163 -55.25 -33.78 -10.45
N LEU A 164 -56.12 -33.18 -9.64
CA LEU A 164 -55.84 -32.66 -8.29
C LEU A 164 -55.65 -33.83 -7.31
N ALA A 165 -54.53 -33.85 -6.59
CA ALA A 165 -54.32 -34.69 -5.42
C ALA A 165 -54.36 -33.82 -4.13
N PRO A 166 -54.87 -34.35 -3.00
CA PRO A 166 -55.23 -33.56 -1.83
C PRO A 166 -54.01 -33.16 -0.99
N VAL A 167 -54.02 -31.91 -0.52
CA VAL A 167 -53.09 -31.36 0.47
C VAL A 167 -53.42 -31.87 1.88
N PRO A 168 -52.47 -32.44 2.65
CA PRO A 168 -52.63 -32.61 4.07
C PRO A 168 -52.34 -31.29 4.80
N SER A 169 -53.30 -30.89 5.62
CA SER A 169 -53.26 -29.73 6.51
C SER A 169 -52.31 -30.00 7.68
N SER A 170 -51.20 -29.27 7.77
CA SER A 170 -50.32 -29.25 8.94
C SER A 170 -50.37 -27.84 9.54
N ALA A 171 -50.73 -27.78 10.81
CA ALA A 171 -50.90 -26.57 11.61
C ALA A 171 -49.60 -25.74 11.73
N PRO A 172 -49.69 -24.42 12.01
CA PRO A 172 -48.52 -23.56 12.17
C PRO A 172 -47.78 -23.87 13.48
N ALA A 173 -46.46 -24.11 13.40
CA ALA A 173 -45.57 -24.10 14.55
C ALA A 173 -45.40 -22.67 15.11
N PRO A 174 -45.25 -22.48 16.43
CA PRO A 174 -45.10 -21.15 17.02
C PRO A 174 -43.73 -20.54 16.69
N ALA A 175 -43.75 -19.25 16.39
CA ALA A 175 -42.57 -18.43 16.08
C ALA A 175 -41.60 -18.36 17.29
N PRO A 176 -40.28 -18.50 17.08
CA PRO A 176 -39.31 -18.19 18.12
C PRO A 176 -39.18 -16.67 18.28
N SER A 177 -39.26 -16.24 19.53
CA SER A 177 -39.14 -14.86 19.99
C SER A 177 -37.83 -14.21 19.55
N SER A 178 -37.92 -13.03 18.96
CA SER A 178 -36.82 -12.15 18.58
C SER A 178 -35.96 -11.78 19.79
N GLY A 179 -34.79 -12.41 19.92
CA GLY A 179 -33.68 -11.86 20.69
C GLY A 179 -32.99 -10.75 19.91
N PRO A 180 -32.43 -9.71 20.54
CA PRO A 180 -31.66 -8.71 19.82
C PRO A 180 -30.43 -9.35 19.19
N ALA A 181 -30.24 -9.10 17.90
CA ALA A 181 -29.05 -9.51 17.16
C ALA A 181 -27.78 -9.00 17.87
N PRO A 182 -26.68 -9.77 17.91
CA PRO A 182 -25.41 -9.24 18.33
C PRO A 182 -25.01 -8.16 17.32
N SER A 183 -25.03 -6.91 17.77
CA SER A 183 -24.47 -5.79 17.03
C SER A 183 -23.05 -6.16 16.63
N SER A 184 -22.79 -6.25 15.33
CA SER A 184 -21.43 -6.14 14.80
C SER A 184 -20.87 -4.82 15.28
N GLY A 185 -20.13 -4.87 16.40
CA GLY A 185 -19.34 -3.75 16.85
C GLY A 185 -18.31 -3.48 15.79
N SER A 186 -18.57 -2.49 14.94
CA SER A 186 -17.52 -1.78 14.24
C SER A 186 -16.63 -1.19 15.33
N ALA A 187 -15.60 -1.95 15.73
CA ALA A 187 -14.52 -1.42 16.51
C ALA A 187 -14.02 -0.17 15.77
N PRO A 188 -13.83 0.97 16.46
CA PRO A 188 -13.19 2.11 15.85
C PRO A 188 -11.85 1.65 15.25
N ALA A 189 -11.63 1.94 13.96
CA ALA A 189 -10.32 1.73 13.36
C ALA A 189 -9.28 2.43 14.24
N PRO A 190 -8.14 1.78 14.58
CA PRO A 190 -7.10 2.45 15.35
C PRO A 190 -6.70 3.73 14.62
N SER A 191 -6.88 4.87 15.29
CA SER A 191 -6.68 6.22 14.75
C SER A 191 -5.20 6.60 14.62
N GLY A 192 -4.36 5.68 14.17
CA GLY A 192 -2.93 5.89 13.99
C GLY A 192 -2.30 4.79 13.14
N SER A 193 -1.37 5.15 12.26
CA SER A 193 -0.56 4.18 11.52
C SER A 193 0.14 3.25 12.50
N VAL A 194 0.04 1.94 12.28
CA VAL A 194 0.94 1.01 12.96
C VAL A 194 2.38 1.26 12.47
N PRO A 195 3.39 1.17 13.36
CA PRO A 195 4.79 1.23 12.96
C PRO A 195 5.10 0.15 11.92
N TYR A 196 5.96 0.49 10.97
CA TYR A 196 6.44 -0.49 10.00
C TYR A 196 7.31 -1.55 10.68
N LYS A 197 7.08 -2.82 10.34
CA LYS A 197 7.90 -3.96 10.77
C LYS A 197 8.50 -4.64 9.54
N LEU A 198 9.82 -4.82 9.51
CA LEU A 198 10.45 -5.63 8.46
C LEU A 198 10.13 -7.10 8.69
N PHE A 199 9.46 -7.74 7.73
CA PHE A 199 9.24 -9.18 7.71
C PHE A 199 10.19 -9.85 6.71
N LEU A 200 10.85 -10.93 7.12
CA LEU A 200 11.79 -11.70 6.30
C LEU A 200 11.37 -13.17 6.28
N GLY A 201 11.88 -13.93 5.31
CA GLY A 201 11.61 -15.35 5.18
C GLY A 201 10.45 -15.68 4.25
N ASP A 202 9.71 -16.75 4.54
CA ASP A 202 8.80 -17.44 3.64
C ASP A 202 7.34 -16.98 3.71
N GLY A 203 7.04 -15.96 4.51
CA GLY A 203 5.67 -15.48 4.71
C GLY A 203 4.91 -16.21 5.82
N SER A 204 5.51 -17.14 6.55
CA SER A 204 4.82 -17.91 7.58
C SER A 204 4.66 -17.14 8.90
N PRO A 205 3.57 -17.41 9.66
CA PRO A 205 3.42 -16.89 11.02
C PRO A 205 4.55 -17.31 11.96
N ALA A 206 5.18 -18.47 11.70
CA ALA A 206 6.34 -18.93 12.45
C ALA A 206 7.55 -17.98 12.34
N GLN A 207 7.65 -17.22 11.26
CA GLN A 207 8.65 -16.16 11.07
C GLN A 207 8.11 -14.77 11.43
N GLY A 208 6.96 -14.73 12.12
CA GLY A 208 6.37 -13.51 12.66
C GLY A 208 5.58 -12.68 11.67
N TRP A 209 5.25 -13.23 10.48
CA TRP A 209 4.33 -12.62 9.52
C TRP A 209 2.89 -12.62 10.06
N PRO A 210 2.07 -11.61 9.73
CA PRO A 210 0.72 -11.53 10.26
C PRO A 210 -0.20 -12.64 9.73
N GLU A 211 -1.04 -13.19 10.60
CA GLU A 211 -2.15 -14.05 10.19
C GLU A 211 -3.35 -13.23 9.71
N GLU A 212 -4.29 -13.86 8.98
CA GLU A 212 -5.47 -13.18 8.43
C GLU A 212 -6.35 -12.55 9.52
N SER A 213 -6.33 -13.13 10.72
CA SER A 213 -7.01 -12.64 11.93
C SER A 213 -6.42 -11.34 12.47
N GLN A 214 -5.17 -11.02 12.12
CA GLN A 214 -4.50 -9.80 12.52
C GLN A 214 -4.66 -8.67 11.50
N TRP A 215 -5.15 -8.98 10.30
CA TRP A 215 -5.40 -7.97 9.27
C TRP A 215 -6.61 -7.13 9.67
N LEU A 216 -6.51 -5.82 9.43
CA LEU A 216 -7.64 -4.92 9.62
C LEU A 216 -8.78 -5.29 8.67
N SER A 217 -10.00 -4.85 9.01
CA SER A 217 -11.13 -4.95 8.08
C SER A 217 -10.89 -4.09 6.83
N PHE A 218 -11.58 -4.39 5.74
CA PHE A 218 -11.47 -3.59 4.51
C PHE A 218 -11.80 -2.11 4.76
N ASP A 219 -12.86 -1.81 5.51
CA ASP A 219 -13.23 -0.42 5.79
C ASP A 219 -12.21 0.32 6.66
N ALA A 220 -11.58 -0.38 7.60
CA ALA A 220 -10.48 0.19 8.38
C ALA A 220 -9.26 0.47 7.50
N LEU A 221 -8.88 -0.48 6.63
CA LEU A 221 -7.79 -0.29 5.65
C LEU A 221 -8.10 0.85 4.67
N TRP A 222 -9.32 0.92 4.17
CA TRP A 222 -9.76 2.01 3.30
C TRP A 222 -9.62 3.36 4.01
N SER A 223 -10.08 3.44 5.26
CA SER A 223 -10.06 4.68 6.04
C SER A 223 -8.64 5.19 6.28
N VAL A 224 -7.70 4.31 6.63
CA VAL A 224 -6.30 4.73 6.85
C VAL A 224 -5.58 5.13 5.55
N ASN A 225 -5.97 4.55 4.41
CA ASN A 225 -5.36 4.88 3.11
C ASN A 225 -6.06 6.04 2.38
N LEU A 226 -7.28 6.42 2.79
CA LEU A 226 -8.08 7.45 2.11
C LEU A 226 -7.35 8.79 1.89
N PRO A 227 -6.58 9.33 2.86
CA PRO A 227 -5.82 10.56 2.63
C PRO A 227 -4.80 10.42 1.49
N ALA A 228 -4.11 9.28 1.42
CA ALA A 228 -3.17 8.98 0.34
C ALA A 228 -3.91 8.82 -1.00
N ILE A 229 -5.01 8.06 -1.02
CA ILE A 229 -5.83 7.88 -2.23
C ILE A 229 -6.33 9.21 -2.80
N LYS A 230 -6.74 10.17 -1.95
CA LYS A 230 -7.20 11.49 -2.42
C LYS A 230 -6.09 12.32 -3.06
N SER A 231 -4.86 12.20 -2.56
CA SER A 231 -3.73 13.09 -2.90
C SER A 231 -2.68 12.47 -3.82
N SER A 232 -2.69 11.15 -3.99
CA SER A 232 -1.62 10.38 -4.63
C SER A 232 -1.31 10.80 -6.06
N CYS A 233 -2.30 11.27 -6.83
CA CYS A 233 -2.05 11.73 -8.19
C CYS A 233 -1.13 12.97 -8.27
N GLY A 234 -1.02 13.75 -7.19
CA GLY A 234 -0.06 14.85 -7.10
C GLY A 234 1.39 14.37 -7.29
N GLN A 235 1.73 13.16 -6.82
CA GLN A 235 3.08 12.60 -6.96
C GLN A 235 3.45 12.31 -8.44
N PHE A 236 2.44 12.24 -9.32
CA PHE A 236 2.60 11.99 -10.75
C PHE A 236 2.32 13.24 -11.60
N ASN A 237 2.23 14.43 -10.99
CA ASN A 237 1.84 15.67 -11.66
C ASN A 237 0.49 15.56 -12.39
N GLN A 238 -0.44 14.78 -11.84
CA GLN A 238 -1.79 14.60 -12.36
C GLN A 238 -2.81 15.31 -11.46
N PRO A 239 -3.99 15.68 -12.00
CA PRO A 239 -5.11 16.11 -11.17
C PRO A 239 -5.42 15.09 -10.06
N LEU A 240 -5.72 15.60 -8.87
CA LEU A 240 -6.12 14.78 -7.73
C LEU A 240 -7.38 13.96 -8.06
N ASN A 241 -7.55 12.84 -7.36
CA ASN A 241 -8.77 12.05 -7.50
C ASN A 241 -9.97 12.86 -6.98
N SER A 242 -11.01 12.97 -7.81
CA SER A 242 -12.30 13.52 -7.39
C SER A 242 -13.00 12.60 -6.40
N GLU A 243 -13.96 13.12 -5.63
CA GLU A 243 -14.73 12.29 -4.69
C GLU A 243 -15.45 11.12 -5.37
N GLN A 244 -15.95 11.35 -6.59
CA GLN A 244 -16.60 10.32 -7.39
C GLN A 244 -15.61 9.22 -7.79
N GLU A 245 -14.41 9.56 -8.26
CA GLU A 245 -13.37 8.58 -8.61
C GLU A 245 -12.89 7.78 -7.40
N VAL A 246 -12.82 8.41 -6.22
CA VAL A 246 -12.51 7.72 -4.96
C VAL A 246 -13.61 6.72 -4.60
N ALA A 247 -14.89 7.10 -4.77
CA ALA A 247 -16.03 6.21 -4.52
C ALA A 247 -16.10 5.06 -5.55
N ASP A 248 -15.83 5.35 -6.82
CA ASP A 248 -15.77 4.35 -7.89
C ASP A 248 -14.61 3.37 -7.68
N LEU A 249 -13.44 3.85 -7.23
CA LEU A 249 -12.31 3.00 -6.86
C LEU A 249 -12.66 2.05 -5.71
N LYS A 250 -13.29 2.55 -4.64
CA LYS A 250 -13.72 1.69 -3.52
C LYS A 250 -14.67 0.60 -4.02
N SER A 251 -15.65 1.00 -4.81
CA SER A 251 -16.68 0.12 -5.35
C SER A 251 -16.09 -0.94 -6.28
N ALA A 252 -15.19 -0.54 -7.18
CA ALA A 252 -14.48 -1.43 -8.10
C ALA A 252 -13.64 -2.48 -7.35
N ILE A 253 -12.91 -2.07 -6.31
CA ILE A 253 -12.14 -3.02 -5.49
C ILE A 253 -13.07 -4.07 -4.88
N GLN A 254 -14.18 -3.65 -4.26
CA GLN A 254 -15.10 -4.59 -3.61
C GLN A 254 -15.80 -5.52 -4.62
N SER A 255 -16.29 -4.98 -5.74
CA SER A 255 -17.03 -5.76 -6.75
C SER A 255 -16.14 -6.76 -7.47
N VAL A 256 -14.95 -6.34 -7.90
CA VAL A 256 -14.01 -7.20 -8.62
C VAL A 256 -13.44 -8.26 -7.69
N ALA A 257 -13.06 -7.89 -6.45
CA ALA A 257 -12.62 -8.85 -5.44
C ALA A 257 -13.66 -9.94 -5.19
N GLN A 258 -14.94 -9.56 -5.03
CA GLN A 258 -16.04 -10.50 -4.87
C GLN A 258 -16.16 -11.44 -6.09
N SER A 259 -16.16 -10.90 -7.32
CA SER A 259 -16.25 -11.71 -8.54
C SER A 259 -15.04 -12.62 -8.77
N GLY A 260 -13.87 -12.20 -8.31
CA GLY A 260 -12.61 -12.91 -8.43
C GLY A 260 -12.38 -13.94 -7.32
N GLU A 261 -13.20 -13.92 -6.26
CA GLU A 261 -12.96 -14.67 -5.02
C GLU A 261 -11.59 -14.34 -4.39
N VAL A 262 -11.20 -13.06 -4.49
CA VAL A 262 -9.99 -12.50 -3.91
C VAL A 262 -10.38 -11.65 -2.71
N ASP A 263 -9.59 -11.69 -1.63
CA ASP A 263 -9.84 -10.83 -0.48
C ASP A 263 -9.67 -9.35 -0.86
N PRO A 264 -10.69 -8.48 -0.70
CA PRO A 264 -10.60 -7.07 -1.10
C PRO A 264 -9.52 -6.29 -0.34
N ARG A 265 -9.10 -6.76 0.85
CA ARG A 265 -7.98 -6.18 1.60
C ARG A 265 -6.67 -6.33 0.84
N PHE A 266 -6.47 -7.48 0.19
CA PHE A 266 -5.27 -7.73 -0.62
C PHE A 266 -5.28 -6.88 -1.89
N VAL A 267 -6.44 -6.77 -2.57
CA VAL A 267 -6.59 -5.90 -3.74
C VAL A 267 -6.26 -4.45 -3.40
N LEU A 268 -6.79 -3.92 -2.29
CA LEU A 268 -6.46 -2.57 -1.81
C LEU A 268 -4.96 -2.43 -1.49
N ALA A 269 -4.36 -3.38 -0.77
CA ALA A 269 -2.94 -3.34 -0.45
C ALA A 269 -2.07 -3.27 -1.71
N THR A 270 -2.41 -4.03 -2.75
CA THR A 270 -1.74 -3.99 -4.06
C THR A 270 -1.94 -2.65 -4.76
N VAL A 271 -3.16 -2.11 -4.83
CA VAL A 271 -3.41 -0.77 -5.39
C VAL A 271 -2.55 0.30 -4.70
N MET A 272 -2.46 0.23 -3.37
CA MET A 272 -1.64 1.17 -2.60
C MET A 272 -0.16 0.97 -2.88
N GLN A 273 0.30 -0.27 -3.04
CA GLN A 273 1.69 -0.58 -3.35
C GLN A 273 2.10 -0.10 -4.75
N GLU A 274 1.21 -0.20 -5.73
CA GLU A 274 1.52 0.08 -7.13
C GLU A 274 1.36 1.56 -7.50
N SER A 275 0.34 2.24 -6.94
CA SER A 275 -0.01 3.60 -7.38
C SER A 275 -0.39 4.56 -6.25
N ASN A 276 -0.39 4.12 -4.99
CA ASN A 276 -1.02 4.83 -3.87
C ASN A 276 -2.49 5.21 -4.15
N GLY A 277 -3.16 4.50 -5.07
CA GLY A 277 -4.54 4.77 -5.49
C GLY A 277 -4.71 5.88 -6.53
N CYS A 278 -3.66 6.34 -7.21
CA CYS A 278 -3.83 7.33 -8.26
C CYS A 278 -4.46 6.70 -9.50
N VAL A 279 -5.69 7.10 -9.86
CA VAL A 279 -6.40 6.50 -11.02
C VAL A 279 -5.73 6.86 -12.35
N ARG A 280 -4.94 7.95 -12.39
CA ARG A 280 -4.23 8.44 -13.59
C ARG A 280 -2.75 8.06 -13.62
N VAL A 281 -2.33 7.11 -12.79
CA VAL A 281 -0.94 6.65 -12.79
C VAL A 281 -0.54 6.22 -14.21
N GLY A 282 0.67 6.61 -14.61
CA GLY A 282 1.24 6.20 -15.90
C GLY A 282 1.56 4.71 -15.93
N SER A 283 2.05 4.23 -17.06
CA SER A 283 2.55 2.87 -17.19
C SER A 283 4.03 2.81 -16.80
N THR A 284 4.40 1.80 -16.02
CA THR A 284 5.81 1.38 -15.97
C THR A 284 6.14 0.55 -17.21
N ALA A 285 7.40 0.61 -17.65
CA ALA A 285 7.88 -0.15 -18.81
C ALA A 285 9.23 -0.79 -18.52
N ASN A 286 9.24 -2.12 -18.41
CA ASN A 286 10.45 -2.95 -18.32
C ASN A 286 10.44 -3.96 -19.48
N GLY A 287 10.43 -3.45 -20.71
CA GLY A 287 10.27 -4.25 -21.94
C GLY A 287 8.82 -4.51 -22.34
N LEU A 288 7.88 -4.51 -21.38
CA LEU A 288 6.43 -4.57 -21.60
C LEU A 288 5.73 -3.48 -20.76
N ALA A 289 4.58 -2.99 -21.25
CA ALA A 289 3.83 -1.94 -20.59
C ALA A 289 2.93 -2.50 -19.48
N ASN A 290 2.99 -1.88 -18.31
CA ASN A 290 2.23 -2.26 -17.14
C ASN A 290 1.35 -1.08 -16.68
N PRO A 291 0.17 -0.86 -17.29
CA PRO A 291 -0.65 0.32 -17.00
C PRO A 291 -1.50 0.21 -15.74
N GLY A 292 -2.01 1.38 -15.33
CA GLY A 292 -3.16 1.51 -14.45
C GLY A 292 -2.87 1.33 -12.96
N LEU A 293 -3.94 1.35 -12.17
CA LEU A 293 -3.93 1.38 -10.69
C LEU A 293 -3.10 0.26 -10.04
N MET A 294 -3.04 -0.90 -10.69
CA MET A 294 -2.32 -2.09 -10.21
C MET A 294 -1.11 -2.45 -11.08
N GLN A 295 -0.70 -1.56 -12.00
CA GLN A 295 0.44 -1.79 -12.92
C GLN A 295 0.41 -3.18 -13.55
N SER A 296 -0.74 -3.53 -14.11
CA SER A 296 -1.06 -4.90 -14.53
C SER A 296 -0.33 -5.26 -15.82
N HIS A 297 0.21 -6.48 -15.90
CA HIS A 297 1.00 -6.93 -17.05
C HIS A 297 0.21 -6.85 -18.37
N GLU A 298 0.60 -5.93 -19.26
CA GLU A 298 -0.07 -5.67 -20.55
C GLU A 298 -1.60 -5.47 -20.41
N GLY A 299 -2.05 -4.83 -19.33
CA GLY A 299 -3.46 -4.50 -19.13
C GLY A 299 -3.99 -3.57 -20.22
N PRO A 300 -5.22 -3.77 -20.71
CA PRO A 300 -5.83 -2.87 -21.70
C PRO A 300 -6.38 -1.56 -21.09
N HIS A 301 -6.58 -1.49 -19.77
CA HIS A 301 -7.23 -0.35 -19.14
C HIS A 301 -6.24 0.66 -18.57
N SER A 302 -6.55 1.95 -18.73
CA SER A 302 -5.74 3.05 -18.20
C SER A 302 -6.51 4.36 -18.21
N CYS A 303 -6.27 5.18 -17.19
CA CYS A 303 -6.72 6.57 -17.13
C CYS A 303 -5.59 7.59 -17.26
N ALA A 304 -4.40 7.18 -17.70
CA ALA A 304 -3.34 8.13 -18.07
C ALA A 304 -3.89 9.13 -19.11
N GLY A 305 -3.85 10.43 -18.78
CA GLY A 305 -4.38 11.50 -19.62
C GLY A 305 -5.90 11.65 -19.67
N LYS A 306 -6.67 10.89 -18.87
CA LYS A 306 -8.15 10.99 -18.80
C LYS A 306 -8.59 11.73 -17.54
N THR A 307 -9.34 12.83 -17.69
CA THR A 307 -9.89 13.61 -16.56
C THR A 307 -11.32 14.10 -16.86
N PRO A 308 -12.34 13.67 -16.09
CA PRO A 308 -12.28 12.62 -15.07
C PRO A 308 -11.95 11.24 -15.70
N CYS A 309 -11.41 10.35 -14.88
CA CYS A 309 -11.24 8.94 -15.19
C CYS A 309 -12.61 8.26 -15.19
N PRO A 310 -13.03 7.63 -16.31
CA PRO A 310 -14.32 6.95 -16.37
C PRO A 310 -14.41 5.79 -15.37
N LYS A 311 -15.59 5.59 -14.78
CA LYS A 311 -15.86 4.49 -13.85
C LYS A 311 -15.47 3.12 -14.41
N ASP A 312 -15.82 2.85 -15.67
CA ASP A 312 -15.53 1.57 -16.31
C ASP A 312 -14.03 1.34 -16.51
N GLU A 313 -13.24 2.40 -16.69
CA GLU A 313 -11.77 2.32 -16.74
C GLU A 313 -11.18 2.04 -15.36
N ILE A 314 -11.73 2.64 -14.29
CA ILE A 314 -11.34 2.32 -12.91
C ILE A 314 -11.62 0.85 -12.62
N GLU A 315 -12.82 0.37 -12.94
CA GLU A 315 -13.17 -1.05 -12.77
C GLU A 315 -12.29 -1.97 -13.61
N GLY A 316 -12.02 -1.60 -14.87
CA GLY A 316 -11.13 -2.31 -15.78
C GLY A 316 -9.71 -2.45 -15.23
N MET A 317 -9.11 -1.37 -14.73
CA MET A 317 -7.76 -1.42 -14.14
C MET A 317 -7.68 -2.36 -12.92
N ILE A 318 -8.74 -2.41 -12.10
CA ILE A 318 -8.83 -3.34 -10.97
C ILE A 318 -9.03 -4.78 -11.46
N LYS A 319 -9.84 -5.01 -12.49
CA LYS A 319 -10.02 -6.33 -13.13
C LYS A 319 -8.70 -6.85 -13.67
N ASP A 320 -7.95 -6.04 -14.40
CA ASP A 320 -6.68 -6.45 -15.01
C ASP A 320 -5.70 -6.97 -13.95
N GLY A 321 -5.58 -6.28 -12.80
CA GLY A 321 -4.65 -6.68 -11.74
C GLY A 321 -5.18 -7.84 -10.89
N THR A 322 -6.49 -7.92 -10.67
CA THR A 322 -7.09 -8.92 -9.78
C THR A 322 -7.37 -10.24 -10.49
N LEU A 323 -7.92 -10.18 -11.70
CA LEU A 323 -8.33 -11.33 -12.50
C LEU A 323 -7.29 -11.71 -13.56
N GLY A 324 -6.30 -10.87 -13.79
CA GLY A 324 -5.26 -11.07 -14.79
C GLY A 324 -5.66 -10.55 -16.16
N THR A 325 -4.71 -10.64 -17.07
CA THR A 325 -4.83 -10.26 -18.48
C THR A 325 -4.63 -11.49 -19.35
N PRO A 326 -4.81 -11.42 -20.68
CA PRO A 326 -4.53 -12.55 -21.56
C PRO A 326 -3.08 -13.06 -21.49
N THR A 327 -2.13 -12.21 -21.09
CA THR A 327 -0.69 -12.52 -21.08
C THR A 327 -0.07 -12.56 -19.69
N GLY A 328 -0.81 -12.16 -18.64
CA GLY A 328 -0.30 -12.10 -17.27
C GLY A 328 -1.29 -12.55 -16.21
N ASP A 329 -0.77 -13.22 -15.19
CA ASP A 329 -1.56 -13.60 -14.01
C ASP A 329 -1.98 -12.37 -13.20
N GLY A 330 -3.23 -12.38 -12.72
CA GLY A 330 -3.67 -11.48 -11.66
C GLY A 330 -3.56 -12.13 -10.28
N LEU A 331 -3.99 -11.38 -9.26
CA LEU A 331 -3.98 -11.85 -7.87
C LEU A 331 -4.69 -13.20 -7.71
N LYS A 332 -5.80 -13.45 -8.40
CA LYS A 332 -6.55 -14.72 -8.35
C LYS A 332 -5.66 -15.92 -8.70
N GLN A 333 -4.98 -15.85 -9.84
CA GLN A 333 -4.13 -16.93 -10.33
C GLN A 333 -2.92 -17.12 -9.41
N LEU A 334 -2.31 -16.03 -8.95
CA LEU A 334 -1.15 -16.09 -8.06
C LEU A 334 -1.49 -16.67 -6.69
N LEU A 335 -2.66 -16.36 -6.14
CA LEU A 335 -3.14 -16.97 -4.89
C LEU A 335 -3.30 -18.48 -5.04
N ALA A 336 -3.86 -18.96 -6.16
CA ALA A 336 -4.00 -20.38 -6.44
C ALA A 336 -2.64 -21.10 -6.51
N LYS A 337 -1.60 -20.42 -6.99
CA LYS A 337 -0.21 -20.93 -7.04
C LYS A 337 0.54 -20.86 -5.70
N SER A 338 0.01 -20.16 -4.71
CA SER A 338 0.73 -19.79 -3.47
C SER A 338 0.44 -20.67 -2.25
N GLY A 339 -0.43 -21.67 -2.38
CA GLY A 339 -0.85 -22.53 -1.27
C GLY A 339 -1.96 -21.92 -0.42
N THR A 340 -1.92 -22.15 0.89
CA THR A 340 -3.05 -21.88 1.82
C THR A 340 -2.70 -20.92 2.95
N GLY A 341 -3.74 -20.35 3.57
CA GLY A 341 -3.64 -19.43 4.72
C GLY A 341 -2.97 -18.09 4.38
N ALA A 342 -2.71 -17.27 5.40
CA ALA A 342 -2.14 -15.92 5.25
C ALA A 342 -0.85 -15.88 4.40
N SER A 343 0.03 -16.87 4.57
CA SER A 343 1.29 -16.96 3.82
C SER A 343 1.10 -16.95 2.31
N ARG A 344 -0.06 -17.42 1.82
CA ARG A 344 -0.37 -17.44 0.38
C ARG A 344 -0.46 -16.03 -0.20
N VAL A 345 -0.91 -15.03 0.58
CA VAL A 345 -1.02 -13.63 0.14
C VAL A 345 0.38 -13.03 -0.03
N TYR A 346 1.29 -13.30 0.91
CA TYR A 346 2.66 -12.79 0.84
C TYR A 346 3.45 -13.43 -0.30
N LYS A 347 3.30 -14.73 -0.49
CA LYS A 347 3.85 -15.45 -1.65
C LYS A 347 3.28 -14.94 -2.97
N ALA A 348 1.96 -14.76 -3.07
CA ALA A 348 1.32 -14.20 -4.25
C ALA A 348 1.82 -12.78 -4.53
N SER A 349 2.00 -11.95 -3.51
CA SER A 349 2.53 -10.59 -3.68
C SER A 349 3.95 -10.57 -4.23
N ARG A 350 4.82 -11.50 -3.78
CA ARG A 350 6.16 -11.66 -4.36
C ARG A 350 6.07 -12.04 -5.82
N MET A 351 5.24 -13.02 -6.17
CA MET A 351 5.06 -13.41 -7.57
C MET A 351 4.43 -12.30 -8.43
N TYR A 352 3.55 -11.46 -7.88
CA TYR A 352 2.99 -10.32 -8.59
C TYR A 352 4.11 -9.33 -8.96
N ASN A 353 5.04 -9.09 -8.04
CA ASN A 353 6.14 -8.16 -8.23
C ASN A 353 7.27 -8.67 -9.13
N SER A 354 7.66 -9.93 -8.99
CA SER A 354 8.85 -10.50 -9.65
C SER A 354 8.56 -11.66 -10.61
N GLY A 355 7.29 -11.97 -10.86
CA GLY A 355 6.85 -13.10 -11.68
C GLY A 355 7.04 -14.48 -11.05
N SER A 356 7.89 -14.60 -10.02
CA SER A 356 8.22 -15.86 -9.35
C SER A 356 8.80 -15.62 -7.95
N ILE A 357 8.79 -16.66 -7.12
CA ILE A 357 9.58 -16.73 -5.89
C ILE A 357 10.94 -17.32 -6.23
N ALA A 358 12.01 -16.75 -5.69
CA ALA A 358 13.37 -17.26 -5.86
C ALA A 358 13.49 -18.72 -5.39
N ALA A 359 14.47 -19.45 -5.92
CA ALA A 359 14.75 -20.84 -5.51
C ALA A 359 15.04 -20.98 -3.99
N SER A 360 15.47 -19.90 -3.33
CA SER A 360 15.65 -19.88 -1.87
C SER A 360 14.34 -19.93 -1.07
N GLY A 361 13.20 -19.64 -1.70
CA GLY A 361 11.90 -19.52 -1.01
C GLY A 361 11.73 -18.26 -0.18
N LEU A 362 12.76 -17.41 -0.09
CA LEU A 362 12.76 -16.19 0.72
C LEU A 362 12.06 -15.04 0.00
N LEU A 363 11.10 -14.39 0.64
CA LEU A 363 10.29 -13.33 0.05
C LEU A 363 11.00 -11.97 -0.01
N GLU A 364 12.08 -11.79 0.74
CA GLU A 364 13.00 -10.66 0.61
C GLU A 364 13.91 -10.80 -0.63
N ASN A 365 14.03 -11.99 -1.21
CA ASN A 365 14.74 -12.16 -2.48
C ASN A 365 13.83 -11.73 -3.64
N GLY A 366 14.03 -10.50 -4.10
CA GLY A 366 13.21 -9.88 -5.13
C GLY A 366 13.41 -10.39 -6.55
N ASN A 367 14.35 -11.31 -6.84
CA ASN A 367 14.72 -11.70 -8.21
C ASN A 367 14.95 -10.47 -9.12
N SER A 368 15.77 -9.53 -8.65
CA SER A 368 16.04 -8.21 -9.29
C SER A 368 14.87 -7.21 -9.29
N ALA A 369 13.67 -7.59 -8.84
CA ALA A 369 12.57 -6.68 -8.55
C ALA A 369 12.68 -6.11 -7.12
N THR A 370 11.67 -5.35 -6.68
CA THR A 370 11.67 -4.64 -5.39
C THR A 370 11.67 -5.63 -4.20
N PRO A 371 12.76 -5.72 -3.41
CA PRO A 371 12.87 -6.69 -2.32
C PRO A 371 11.83 -6.50 -1.21
N CYS A 372 11.39 -5.26 -1.00
CA CYS A 372 10.45 -4.89 0.05
C CYS A 372 8.98 -5.22 -0.24
N TYR A 373 8.64 -5.63 -1.45
CA TYR A 373 7.24 -5.72 -1.88
C TYR A 373 6.35 -6.55 -0.95
N ALA A 374 6.77 -7.78 -0.62
CA ALA A 374 5.96 -8.66 0.22
C ALA A 374 5.83 -8.15 1.66
N THR A 375 6.91 -7.61 2.24
CA THR A 375 6.88 -7.02 3.60
C THR A 375 6.03 -5.75 3.62
N ASP A 376 6.06 -4.92 2.58
CA ASP A 376 5.18 -3.74 2.48
C ASP A 376 3.71 -4.17 2.45
N ILE A 377 3.34 -5.17 1.66
CA ILE A 377 1.97 -5.71 1.62
C ILE A 377 1.54 -6.24 3.00
N ALA A 378 2.41 -6.97 3.71
CA ALA A 378 2.11 -7.43 5.07
C ALA A 378 1.84 -6.27 6.04
N ASN A 379 2.65 -5.20 5.98
CA ASN A 379 2.45 -4.00 6.78
C ASN A 379 1.16 -3.26 6.42
N ARG A 380 0.84 -3.14 5.12
CA ARG A 380 -0.40 -2.51 4.66
C ARG A 380 -1.63 -3.22 5.21
N LEU A 381 -1.64 -4.55 5.23
CA LEU A 381 -2.75 -5.35 5.75
C LEU A 381 -2.99 -5.18 7.25
N VAL A 382 -1.98 -4.76 8.01
CA VAL A 382 -2.10 -4.47 9.45
C VAL A 382 -2.22 -2.97 9.77
N GLY A 383 -2.28 -2.10 8.75
CA GLY A 383 -2.63 -0.69 8.91
C GLY A 383 -1.50 0.33 8.69
N TRP A 384 -0.34 -0.07 8.18
CA TRP A 384 0.67 0.88 7.72
C TRP A 384 0.24 1.46 6.36
N TYR A 385 0.28 2.78 6.19
CA TYR A 385 -0.30 3.44 5.01
C TYR A 385 0.63 4.42 4.28
N GLN A 386 1.88 4.58 4.73
CA GLN A 386 2.77 5.58 4.13
C GLN A 386 3.04 5.27 2.65
N SER A 387 3.21 6.33 1.84
CA SER A 387 3.46 6.21 0.41
C SER A 387 4.89 5.76 0.08
N VAL A 388 5.83 6.04 0.98
CA VAL A 388 7.23 5.64 0.87
C VAL A 388 7.50 4.50 1.83
N SER A 389 7.97 3.37 1.32
CA SER A 389 8.39 2.24 2.15
C SER A 389 9.65 2.62 2.96
N PRO A 390 9.65 2.46 4.29
CA PRO A 390 10.85 2.62 5.12
C PRO A 390 11.74 1.36 5.11
N CYS A 391 11.42 0.37 4.27
CA CYS A 391 12.19 -0.86 4.16
C CYS A 391 13.62 -0.58 3.66
N PRO A 392 14.65 -1.08 4.36
CA PRO A 392 16.05 -0.78 4.03
C PRO A 392 16.61 -1.64 2.90
N LEU A 393 15.87 -2.64 2.40
CA LEU A 393 16.38 -3.61 1.44
C LEU A 393 16.51 -2.97 0.05
N LYS A 394 17.67 -3.15 -0.58
CA LYS A 394 17.98 -2.62 -1.91
C LYS A 394 18.03 -3.76 -2.92
N ARG A 395 17.67 -3.46 -4.17
CA ARG A 395 17.90 -4.40 -5.29
C ARG A 395 19.39 -4.74 -5.33
N ALA A 396 19.71 -6.01 -5.54
CA ALA A 396 21.09 -6.40 -5.82
C ALA A 396 21.49 -5.78 -7.17
N SER A 397 22.58 -5.02 -7.16
CA SER A 397 23.13 -4.34 -8.35
C SER A 397 23.75 -5.31 -9.35
#